data_AF-A3VJR5-F1
#
_entry.id   AF-A3VJR5-F1
#
_cell.length_a   1.000
_cell.length_b   1.000
_cell.length_c   1.000
_cell.angle_alpha   90.00
_cell.angle_beta   90.00
_cell.angle_gamma   90.00
#
_symmetry.space_group_name_H-M   'P 1'
#
loop_
_entity.id
_entity.type
_entity.pdbx_description
1 polymer ?
#
loop_
_entity_poly.entity_id
_entity_poly.type
_entity_poly.pdbx_seq_one_letter_code
_entity_poly.pdbx_strand_id
1 'polypeptide(L)'
;MIDSFIPAPDTQRQMREALGLFATGVTVVTCMTPRGPMGITVNSFTSVSMDPPLILWCPAKASRRHDAMASASNFALHIMGEDQDEVALGFTRTAEAFEGFDWITSDKDVPLIENCPARFECHIRDRIDAGDHTVIIGHVDRVTTTPATPRVFMAGNWGNFLHQD
;
A
#
# COMPACT_ATOMS: atom_id res chain seq x y z
N MET A 1 28.80 14.90 11.64
CA MET A 1 28.67 15.94 10.60
C MET A 1 27.22 16.04 10.23
N ILE A 2 26.69 17.25 10.07
CA ILE A 2 25.36 17.48 9.50
C ILE A 2 25.53 17.46 7.99
N ASP A 3 24.83 16.56 7.30
CA ASP A 3 24.81 16.48 5.84
C ASP A 3 23.52 17.15 5.33
N SER A 4 23.62 17.98 4.29
CA SER A 4 22.50 18.74 3.74
C SER A 4 22.69 18.93 2.23
N PHE A 5 21.63 18.74 1.46
CA PHE A 5 21.63 18.87 0.01
C PHE A 5 20.31 19.45 -0.51
N ILE A 6 20.32 20.00 -1.72
CA ILE A 6 19.11 20.45 -2.42
C ILE A 6 18.65 19.31 -3.36
N PRO A 7 17.38 18.88 -3.33
CA PRO A 7 16.86 17.89 -4.27
C PRO A 7 16.95 18.36 -5.73
N ALA A 8 17.59 17.55 -6.57
CA ALA A 8 17.85 17.77 -7.99
C ALA A 8 18.06 16.40 -8.70
N PRO A 9 18.07 16.34 -10.05
CA PRO A 9 18.24 15.08 -10.78
C PRO A 9 19.49 14.26 -10.40
N ASP A 10 20.58 14.92 -10.03
CA ASP A 10 21.85 14.32 -9.59
C ASP A 10 21.89 13.94 -8.10
N THR A 11 20.94 14.43 -7.28
CA THR A 11 20.80 14.12 -5.85
C THR A 11 19.61 13.22 -5.53
N GLN A 12 18.97 12.62 -6.54
CA GLN A 12 17.80 11.74 -6.34
C GLN A 12 18.08 10.54 -5.44
N ARG A 13 19.30 10.00 -5.43
CA ARG A 13 19.67 8.88 -4.55
C ARG A 13 19.62 9.32 -3.09
N GLN A 14 20.24 10.45 -2.76
CA GLN A 14 20.24 11.04 -1.42
C GLN A 14 18.82 11.36 -0.95
N MET A 15 17.97 11.88 -1.85
CA MET A 15 16.56 12.11 -1.54
C MET A 15 15.82 10.81 -1.20
N ARG A 16 16.00 9.73 -1.99
CA ARG A 16 15.40 8.43 -1.70
C ARG A 16 15.89 7.82 -0.39
N GLU A 17 17.18 7.93 -0.11
CA GLU A 17 17.79 7.48 1.14
C GLU A 17 17.19 8.23 2.34
N ALA A 18 17.07 9.57 2.25
CA ALA A 18 16.46 10.39 3.29
C ALA A 18 14.98 10.05 3.52
N LEU A 19 14.19 9.87 2.46
CA LEU A 19 12.78 9.45 2.56
C LEU A 19 12.64 8.07 3.21
N GLY A 20 13.57 7.15 2.92
CA GLY A 20 13.60 5.81 3.49
C GLY A 20 13.82 5.78 5.01
N LEU A 21 14.26 6.88 5.63
CA LEU A 21 14.42 6.97 7.08
C LEU A 21 13.07 7.07 7.82
N PHE A 22 11.98 7.41 7.13
CA PHE A 22 10.65 7.36 7.72
C PHE A 22 10.15 5.91 7.70
N ALA A 23 10.15 5.27 8.87
CA ALA A 23 9.65 3.90 9.01
C ALA A 23 8.16 3.81 8.66
N THR A 24 7.79 2.77 7.94
CA THR A 24 6.42 2.54 7.47
C THR A 24 5.99 1.11 7.76
N GLY A 25 4.67 0.89 7.82
CA GLY A 25 4.14 -0.46 7.62
C GLY A 25 4.22 -0.84 6.13
N VAL A 26 4.14 -2.14 5.84
CA VAL A 26 4.01 -2.63 4.46
C VAL A 26 2.54 -2.87 4.15
N THR A 27 2.06 -2.41 3.00
CA THR A 27 0.68 -2.62 2.59
C THR A 27 0.57 -3.17 1.17
N VAL A 28 -0.51 -3.90 0.90
CA VAL A 28 -0.90 -4.31 -0.45
C VAL A 28 -2.27 -3.72 -0.76
N VAL A 29 -2.36 -3.02 -1.89
CA VAL A 29 -3.63 -2.53 -2.42
C VAL A 29 -4.06 -3.42 -3.56
N THR A 30 -5.35 -3.77 -3.58
CA THR A 30 -5.95 -4.64 -4.60
C THR A 30 -7.21 -4.01 -5.17
N CYS A 31 -7.49 -4.33 -6.43
CA CYS A 31 -8.76 -4.03 -7.08
C CYS A 31 -9.08 -5.12 -8.11
N MET A 32 -10.34 -5.17 -8.55
CA MET A 32 -10.72 -5.97 -9.69
C MET A 32 -10.64 -5.16 -10.98
N THR A 33 -10.16 -5.81 -12.04
CA THR A 33 -10.08 -5.23 -13.38
C THR A 33 -10.83 -6.12 -14.37
N PRO A 34 -11.15 -5.63 -15.59
CA PRO A 34 -11.75 -6.47 -16.64
C PRO A 34 -10.90 -7.69 -17.04
N ARG A 35 -9.61 -7.72 -16.69
CA ARG A 35 -8.69 -8.84 -16.96
C ARG A 35 -8.49 -9.77 -15.76
N GLY A 36 -9.16 -9.50 -14.64
CA GLY A 36 -9.01 -10.25 -13.39
C GLY A 36 -8.45 -9.40 -12.24
N PRO A 37 -8.16 -10.06 -11.10
CA PRO A 37 -7.71 -9.39 -9.88
C PRO A 37 -6.31 -8.80 -10.07
N MET A 38 -6.09 -7.63 -9.47
CA MET A 38 -4.81 -6.93 -9.53
C MET A 38 -4.40 -6.46 -8.14
N GLY A 39 -3.10 -6.53 -7.82
CA GLY A 39 -2.53 -5.97 -6.60
C GLY A 39 -1.25 -5.17 -6.83
N ILE A 40 -0.91 -4.34 -5.85
CA ILE A 40 0.33 -3.57 -5.79
C ILE A 40 0.77 -3.38 -4.34
N THR A 41 2.04 -3.64 -4.06
CA THR A 41 2.65 -3.33 -2.76
C THR A 41 3.01 -1.86 -2.70
N VAL A 42 2.58 -1.19 -1.63
CA VAL A 42 2.85 0.23 -1.36
C VAL A 42 3.14 0.43 0.12
N ASN A 43 3.95 1.44 0.44
CA ASN A 43 4.22 1.86 1.82
C ASN A 43 3.94 3.35 2.03
N SER A 44 3.25 4.00 1.08
CA SER A 44 2.81 5.39 1.16
C SER A 44 1.46 5.55 1.86
N PHE A 45 0.98 4.53 2.57
CA PHE A 45 -0.31 4.53 3.25
C PHE A 45 -0.35 5.57 4.37
N THR A 46 -1.49 6.23 4.56
CA THR A 46 -1.71 7.14 5.70
C THR A 46 -3.19 7.16 6.10
N SER A 47 -3.45 7.15 7.40
CA SER A 47 -4.77 7.46 7.97
C SER A 47 -5.02 8.97 7.88
N VAL A 48 -6.20 9.38 7.39
CA VAL A 48 -6.49 10.79 7.07
C VAL A 48 -7.57 11.37 7.98
N SER A 49 -8.69 10.67 8.14
CA SER A 49 -9.85 11.19 8.85
C SER A 49 -10.62 10.06 9.54
N MET A 50 -11.24 10.37 10.68
CA MET A 50 -12.14 9.45 11.39
C MET A 50 -13.61 9.66 10.99
N ASP A 51 -14.02 10.91 10.72
CA ASP A 51 -15.39 11.24 10.30
C ASP A 51 -15.39 12.32 9.20
N PRO A 52 -15.69 11.98 7.93
CA PRO A 52 -15.89 10.61 7.45
C PRO A 52 -14.58 9.78 7.53
N PRO A 53 -14.65 8.44 7.56
CA PRO A 53 -13.46 7.60 7.68
C PRO A 53 -12.68 7.57 6.36
N LEU A 54 -11.50 8.21 6.33
CA LEU A 54 -10.68 8.36 5.13
C LEU A 54 -9.26 7.85 5.35
N ILE A 55 -8.72 7.21 4.31
CA ILE A 55 -7.31 6.83 4.18
C ILE A 55 -6.77 7.32 2.84
N LEU A 56 -5.45 7.38 2.70
CA LEU A 56 -4.80 7.63 1.41
C LEU A 56 -3.64 6.66 1.12
N TRP A 57 -3.29 6.56 -0.15
CA TRP A 57 -2.09 5.90 -0.67
C TRP A 57 -1.75 6.44 -2.07
N CYS A 58 -0.56 6.14 -2.58
CA CYS A 58 0.00 6.80 -3.75
C CYS A 58 0.56 5.79 -4.77
N PRO A 59 -0.18 5.38 -5.81
CA PRO A 59 0.41 4.65 -6.93
C PRO A 59 1.31 5.54 -7.78
N ALA A 60 2.51 5.04 -8.12
CA ALA A 60 3.41 5.69 -9.06
C ALA A 60 2.81 5.70 -10.47
N LYS A 61 2.82 6.84 -11.16
CA LYS A 61 2.33 6.97 -12.54
C LYS A 61 3.11 6.15 -13.55
N ALA A 62 4.38 5.87 -13.27
CA ALA A 62 5.22 5.00 -14.09
C ALA A 62 4.84 3.51 -13.98
N SER A 63 4.03 3.11 -13.00
CA SER A 63 3.57 1.74 -12.85
C SER A 63 2.58 1.37 -13.94
N ARG A 64 2.75 0.20 -14.56
CA ARG A 64 1.77 -0.37 -15.49
C ARG A 64 0.40 -0.65 -14.84
N ARG A 65 0.35 -0.62 -13.50
CA ARG A 65 -0.84 -0.83 -12.68
C ARG A 65 -1.57 0.49 -12.37
N HIS A 66 -0.95 1.63 -12.63
CA HIS A 66 -1.45 2.95 -12.24
C HIS A 66 -2.87 3.20 -12.74
N ASP A 67 -3.09 3.11 -14.04
CA ASP A 67 -4.38 3.48 -14.63
C ASP A 67 -5.51 2.57 -14.16
N ALA A 68 -5.24 1.27 -13.99
CA ALA A 68 -6.21 0.33 -13.46
C ALA A 68 -6.57 0.64 -11.99
N MET A 69 -5.57 0.91 -11.16
CA MET A 69 -5.77 1.26 -9.75
C MET A 69 -6.46 2.62 -9.59
N ALA A 70 -6.03 3.62 -10.37
CA ALA A 70 -6.61 4.95 -10.33
C ALA A 70 -8.03 4.96 -10.90
N SER A 71 -8.36 4.16 -11.92
CA SER A 71 -9.72 4.11 -12.49
C SER A 71 -10.70 3.22 -11.71
N ALA A 72 -10.22 2.42 -10.75
CA ALA A 72 -11.07 1.55 -9.94
C ALA A 72 -12.12 2.37 -9.15
N SER A 73 -13.32 1.79 -8.98
CA SER A 73 -14.33 2.37 -8.08
C SER A 73 -14.10 1.94 -6.64
N ASN A 74 -13.76 0.65 -6.44
CA ASN A 74 -13.52 0.04 -5.14
C ASN A 74 -12.12 -0.57 -5.11
N PHE A 75 -11.50 -0.57 -3.93
CA PHE A 75 -10.22 -1.22 -3.66
C PHE A 75 -10.18 -1.74 -2.23
N ALA A 76 -9.24 -2.64 -1.95
CA ALA A 76 -8.94 -3.05 -0.59
C ALA A 76 -7.45 -2.80 -0.28
N LEU A 77 -7.18 -2.17 0.86
CA LEU A 77 -5.83 -1.96 1.38
C LEU A 77 -5.61 -2.91 2.56
N HIS A 78 -4.49 -3.64 2.51
CA HIS A 78 -4.15 -4.66 3.46
C HIS A 78 -2.85 -4.26 4.15
N ILE A 79 -2.83 -4.17 5.48
CA ILE A 79 -1.59 -4.09 6.25
C ILE A 79 -1.00 -5.49 6.32
N MET A 80 0.25 -5.68 5.92
CA MET A 80 0.91 -6.98 5.88
C MET A 80 1.45 -7.37 7.25
N GLY A 81 1.24 -8.63 7.61
CA GLY A 81 1.87 -9.26 8.77
C GLY A 81 3.28 -9.75 8.49
N GLU A 82 4.03 -10.11 9.54
CA GLU A 82 5.39 -10.66 9.42
C GLU A 82 5.47 -11.99 8.64
N ASP A 83 4.40 -12.78 8.66
CA ASP A 83 4.29 -14.04 7.90
C ASP A 83 3.84 -13.82 6.44
N GLN A 84 3.66 -12.57 6.00
CA GLN A 84 3.11 -12.24 4.67
C GLN A 84 4.12 -11.56 3.73
N ASP A 85 5.42 -11.70 4.02
CA ASP A 85 6.50 -11.17 3.18
C ASP A 85 6.40 -11.66 1.73
N GLU A 86 6.07 -12.95 1.51
CA GLU A 86 5.96 -13.50 0.16
C GLU A 86 4.82 -12.88 -0.65
N VAL A 87 3.70 -12.57 0.00
CA VAL A 87 2.55 -11.86 -0.60
C VAL A 87 2.98 -10.48 -1.06
N ALA A 88 3.58 -9.71 -0.15
CA ALA A 88 4.04 -8.35 -0.42
C ALA A 88 5.14 -8.33 -1.49
N LEU A 89 6.10 -9.26 -1.45
CA LEU A 89 7.12 -9.39 -2.49
C LEU A 89 6.51 -9.81 -3.84
N GLY A 90 5.50 -10.67 -3.85
CA GLY A 90 4.72 -11.02 -5.03
C GLY A 90 4.19 -9.80 -5.76
N PHE A 91 3.48 -8.92 -5.05
CA PHE A 91 2.87 -7.71 -5.60
C PHE A 91 3.83 -6.55 -5.91
N THR A 92 5.11 -6.64 -5.49
CA THR A 92 6.16 -5.78 -6.07
C THR A 92 6.51 -6.22 -7.49
N ARG A 93 6.60 -7.55 -7.72
CA ARG A 93 7.05 -8.16 -8.98
C ARG A 93 5.96 -8.16 -10.03
N THR A 94 4.78 -8.70 -9.73
CA THR A 94 3.69 -8.88 -10.70
C THR A 94 2.33 -8.44 -10.14
N ALA A 95 1.43 -8.00 -11.03
CA ALA A 95 0.13 -7.47 -10.61
C ALA A 95 -0.85 -8.61 -10.27
N GLU A 96 -0.63 -9.76 -10.87
CA GLU A 96 -1.46 -10.95 -10.84
C GLU A 96 -0.93 -11.98 -9.82
N ALA A 97 -0.20 -11.53 -8.79
CA ALA A 97 0.48 -12.39 -7.82
C ALA A 97 -0.48 -13.11 -6.85
N PHE A 98 -1.66 -13.54 -7.29
CA PHE A 98 -2.73 -14.14 -6.49
C PHE A 98 -2.60 -15.67 -6.35
N GLU A 99 -1.50 -16.25 -6.81
CA GLU A 99 -1.16 -17.65 -6.61
C GLU A 99 -0.31 -17.81 -5.34
N GLY A 100 -0.58 -18.84 -4.53
CA GLY A 100 0.25 -19.19 -3.38
C GLY A 100 -0.18 -18.62 -2.03
N PHE A 101 -1.32 -17.93 -1.94
CA PHE A 101 -1.94 -17.53 -0.67
C PHE A 101 -3.47 -17.43 -0.79
N ASP A 102 -4.13 -17.45 0.36
CA ASP A 102 -5.59 -17.41 0.44
C ASP A 102 -6.13 -15.99 0.23
N TRP A 103 -7.09 -15.88 -0.68
CA TRP A 103 -7.85 -14.67 -0.91
C TRP A 103 -9.28 -14.99 -1.32
N ILE A 104 -10.19 -14.07 -0.99
CA ILE A 104 -11.62 -14.15 -1.32
C ILE A 104 -12.04 -12.92 -2.08
N THR A 105 -13.27 -12.89 -2.59
CA THR A 105 -13.85 -11.70 -3.24
C THR A 105 -14.90 -11.08 -2.34
N SER A 106 -14.90 -9.75 -2.20
CA SER A 106 -15.89 -9.02 -1.40
C SER A 106 -17.24 -8.89 -2.10
N ASP A 107 -18.26 -8.41 -1.37
CA ASP A 107 -19.58 -8.08 -1.93
C ASP A 107 -19.52 -7.01 -3.05
N LYS A 108 -18.41 -6.25 -3.13
CA LYS A 108 -18.15 -5.23 -4.15
C LYS A 108 -17.17 -5.70 -5.23
N ASP A 109 -16.98 -7.01 -5.37
CA ASP A 109 -16.09 -7.64 -6.33
C ASP A 109 -14.62 -7.19 -6.16
N VAL A 110 -14.17 -6.99 -4.93
CA VAL A 110 -12.76 -6.62 -4.65
C VAL A 110 -12.01 -7.85 -4.12
N PRO A 111 -10.81 -8.19 -4.64
CA PRO A 111 -9.98 -9.25 -4.09
C PRO A 111 -9.53 -8.89 -2.67
N LEU A 112 -9.71 -9.80 -1.72
CA LEU A 112 -9.38 -9.62 -0.31
C LEU A 112 -8.38 -10.68 0.12
N ILE A 113 -7.17 -10.26 0.46
CA ILE A 113 -6.15 -11.14 1.05
C ILE A 113 -6.56 -11.46 2.49
N GLU A 114 -6.46 -12.72 2.87
CA GLU A 114 -6.83 -13.19 4.21
C GLU A 114 -5.69 -13.05 5.22
N ASN A 115 -6.03 -13.15 6.52
CA ASN A 115 -5.09 -13.19 7.64
C ASN A 115 -4.15 -11.97 7.80
N CYS A 116 -4.48 -10.84 7.16
CA CYS A 116 -3.78 -9.58 7.36
C CYS A 116 -4.07 -8.98 8.76
N PRO A 117 -3.08 -8.38 9.45
CA PRO A 117 -3.32 -7.62 10.69
C PRO A 117 -4.51 -6.66 10.61
N ALA A 118 -4.62 -5.94 9.49
CA ALA A 118 -5.80 -5.13 9.17
C ALA A 118 -6.05 -5.10 7.66
N ARG A 119 -7.32 -5.03 7.28
CA ARG A 119 -7.80 -4.82 5.91
C ARG A 119 -8.90 -3.76 5.89
N PHE A 120 -8.81 -2.86 4.93
CA PHE A 120 -9.74 -1.75 4.71
C PHE A 120 -10.36 -1.89 3.32
N GLU A 121 -11.65 -2.18 3.24
CA GLU A 121 -12.41 -2.13 2.00
C GLU A 121 -12.91 -0.71 1.78
N CYS A 122 -12.62 -0.15 0.61
CA CYS A 122 -12.81 1.26 0.33
C CYS A 122 -13.44 1.48 -1.04
N HIS A 123 -14.13 2.62 -1.18
CA HIS A 123 -14.38 3.22 -2.48
C HIS A 123 -13.50 4.46 -2.68
N ILE A 124 -13.08 4.73 -3.91
CA ILE A 124 -12.27 5.91 -4.20
C ILE A 124 -13.15 7.16 -4.08
N ARG A 125 -12.78 8.04 -3.15
CA ARG A 125 -13.42 9.33 -2.93
C ARG A 125 -12.82 10.41 -3.83
N ASP A 126 -11.50 10.48 -3.92
CA ASP A 126 -10.81 11.53 -4.69
C ASP A 126 -9.44 11.08 -5.22
N ARG A 127 -8.94 11.82 -6.20
CA ARG A 127 -7.67 11.60 -6.91
C ARG A 127 -6.96 12.93 -7.11
N ILE A 128 -5.76 13.06 -6.55
CA ILE A 128 -5.00 14.30 -6.62
C ILE A 128 -3.70 14.04 -7.39
N ASP A 129 -3.44 14.84 -8.42
CA ASP A 129 -2.16 14.83 -9.13
C ASP A 129 -1.04 15.31 -8.19
N ALA A 130 0.00 14.50 -8.00
CA ALA A 130 1.08 14.79 -7.07
C ALA A 130 2.45 14.46 -7.67
N GLY A 131 2.76 15.07 -8.82
CA GLY A 131 4.07 14.88 -9.48
C GLY A 131 4.15 13.54 -10.19
N ASP A 132 5.07 12.67 -9.78
CA ASP A 132 5.25 11.33 -10.36
C ASP A 132 4.30 10.26 -9.77
N HIS A 133 3.45 10.66 -8.82
CA HIS A 133 2.41 9.84 -8.20
C HIS A 133 1.04 10.51 -8.32
N THR A 134 0.00 9.70 -8.12
CA THR A 134 -1.36 10.18 -7.86
C THR A 134 -1.68 9.87 -6.41
N VAL A 135 -2.26 10.80 -5.64
CA VAL A 135 -2.81 10.51 -4.31
C VAL A 135 -4.22 9.99 -4.48
N ILE A 136 -4.46 8.75 -4.05
CA ILE A 136 -5.80 8.15 -3.98
C ILE A 136 -6.33 8.34 -2.57
N ILE A 137 -7.46 9.03 -2.43
CA ILE A 137 -8.19 9.14 -1.16
C ILE A 137 -9.34 8.15 -1.21
N GLY A 138 -9.34 7.20 -0.27
CA GLY A 138 -10.40 6.20 -0.12
C GLY A 138 -11.30 6.52 1.07
N HIS A 139 -12.60 6.35 0.89
CA HIS A 139 -13.54 6.26 2.00
C HIS A 139 -13.64 4.81 2.45
N VAL A 140 -13.46 4.56 3.76
CA VAL A 140 -13.47 3.22 4.33
C VAL A 140 -14.91 2.77 4.56
N ASP A 141 -15.28 1.67 3.92
CA ASP A 141 -16.63 1.08 4.00
C ASP A 141 -16.68 -0.07 5.01
N ARG A 142 -15.56 -0.80 5.17
CA ARG A 142 -15.45 -1.92 6.11
C ARG A 142 -14.00 -2.07 6.57
N VAL A 143 -13.83 -2.44 7.84
CA VAL A 143 -12.56 -2.82 8.43
C VAL A 143 -12.64 -4.26 8.92
N THR A 144 -11.58 -5.03 8.69
CA THR A 144 -11.38 -6.36 9.28
C THR A 144 -9.99 -6.41 9.91
N THR A 145 -9.87 -6.99 11.10
CA THR A 145 -8.60 -7.11 11.81
C THR A 145 -8.39 -8.54 12.29
N THR A 146 -7.15 -9.02 12.22
CA THR A 146 -6.74 -10.32 12.72
C THR A 146 -5.56 -10.12 13.68
N PRO A 147 -5.48 -10.85 14.82
CA PRO A 147 -4.30 -10.78 15.69
C PRO A 147 -3.04 -11.26 14.95
N ALA A 148 -2.18 -10.33 14.54
CA ALA A 148 -0.92 -10.59 13.87
C ALA A 148 0.05 -9.41 14.04
N THR A 149 1.36 -9.69 14.04
CA THR A 149 2.40 -8.65 14.13
C THR A 149 2.55 -7.96 12.78
N PRO A 150 2.41 -6.62 12.68
CA PRO A 150 2.57 -5.90 11.42
C PRO A 150 4.04 -5.83 11.00
N ARG A 151 4.27 -5.89 9.69
CA ARG A 151 5.60 -5.79 9.09
C ARG A 151 6.05 -4.34 8.94
N VAL A 152 7.32 -4.05 9.25
CA VAL A 152 7.94 -2.73 9.13
C VAL A 152 8.90 -2.69 7.94
N PHE A 153 8.94 -1.55 7.26
CA PHE A 153 9.93 -1.23 6.24
C PHE A 153 10.62 0.11 6.55
N MET A 154 11.95 0.09 6.59
CA MET A 154 12.78 1.27 6.86
C MET A 154 14.15 1.11 6.19
N ALA A 155 14.66 2.18 5.60
CA ALA A 155 15.98 2.25 4.96
C ALA A 155 16.24 1.11 3.96
N GLY A 156 15.23 0.71 3.19
CA GLY A 156 15.34 -0.39 2.22
C GLY A 156 15.29 -1.80 2.81
N ASN A 157 15.06 -1.93 4.11
CA ASN A 157 15.09 -3.21 4.83
C ASN A 157 13.73 -3.52 5.48
N TRP A 158 13.41 -4.81 5.47
CA TRP A 158 12.29 -5.37 6.22
C TRP A 158 12.70 -5.56 7.68
N GLY A 159 11.75 -5.36 8.59
CA GLY A 159 11.97 -5.54 10.01
C GLY A 159 10.67 -5.68 10.77
N ASN A 160 10.80 -5.84 12.08
CA ASN A 160 9.69 -5.95 13.01
C ASN A 160 9.72 -4.77 13.99
N PHE A 161 8.54 -4.39 14.48
CA PHE A 161 8.46 -3.47 15.60
C PHE A 161 8.67 -4.24 16.91
N LEU A 162 9.60 -3.79 17.72
CA LEU A 162 9.81 -4.30 19.07
C LEU A 162 9.27 -3.25 20.04
N HIS A 163 8.20 -3.59 20.77
CA HIS A 163 7.75 -2.76 21.89
C HIS A 163 8.88 -2.66 22.92
N GLN A 164 9.18 -1.43 23.34
CA GLN A 164 9.98 -1.23 24.55
C GLN A 164 9.03 -1.31 25.74
N ASP A 165 9.33 -2.22 26.66
CA ASP A 165 8.64 -2.34 27.95
C ASP A 165 8.81 -1.08 28.82
#